data_AF-A0A7J0E0L5-F1
#
_entry.id   AF-A0A7J0E0L5-F1
#
_cell.length_a   1.000
_cell.length_b   1.000
_cell.length_c   1.000
_cell.angle_alpha   90.00
_cell.angle_beta   90.00
_cell.angle_gamma   90.00
#
_symmetry.space_group_name_H-M   'P 1'
#
loop_
_entity.id
_entity.type
_entity.pdbx_description
1 polymer ?
#
loop_
_entity_poly.entity_id
_entity_poly.type
_entity_poly.pdbx_seq_one_letter_code
_entity_poly.pdbx_strand_id
1 'polypeptide(L)'
;MLDVPIYGRIAALELFRPHGEAHDLLFIATERYKFCVLQWDPEAAEVITRAMGDVSDRIGRPTDNGQIGIIDPDCRLIGLHLYDGLFKVIPFDNKGQLKEAFNIRLESLDLM
;
A
#
# COMPACT_ATOMS: atom_id res chain seq x y z
N MET A 1 11.85 -11.08 -19.76
CA MET A 1 12.00 -10.58 -18.38
C MET A 1 11.69 -9.10 -18.43
N LEU A 2 10.70 -8.65 -17.66
CA LEU A 2 10.30 -7.25 -17.61
C LEU A 2 10.86 -6.66 -16.32
N ASP A 3 11.66 -5.60 -16.45
CA ASP A 3 12.23 -4.87 -15.32
C ASP A 3 11.64 -3.47 -15.30
N VAL A 4 10.95 -3.12 -14.21
CA VAL A 4 10.31 -1.81 -14.04
C VAL A 4 11.03 -1.04 -12.93
N PRO A 5 11.72 0.07 -13.25
CA PRO A 5 12.39 0.87 -12.24
C PRO A 5 11.38 1.65 -11.40
N ILE A 6 11.58 1.66 -10.07
CA ILE A 6 10.78 2.44 -9.13
C ILE A 6 11.61 3.61 -8.59
N TYR A 7 11.05 4.81 -8.57
CA TYR A 7 11.70 6.03 -8.04
C TYR A 7 11.69 6.09 -6.51
N GLY A 8 12.24 5.07 -5.86
CA GLY A 8 12.32 4.95 -4.41
C GLY A 8 12.79 3.58 -3.99
N ARG A 9 13.15 3.44 -2.71
CA ARG A 9 13.40 2.11 -2.14
C ARG A 9 12.05 1.50 -1.77
N ILE A 10 11.79 0.31 -2.28
CA ILE A 10 10.58 -0.47 -1.95
C ILE A 10 10.70 -0.88 -0.48
N ALA A 11 9.68 -0.52 0.30
CA ALA A 11 9.57 -0.87 1.72
C ALA A 11 8.57 -2.02 1.94
N ALA A 12 7.45 -2.00 1.21
CA ALA A 12 6.48 -3.09 1.20
C ALA A 12 6.02 -3.38 -0.23
N LEU A 13 5.77 -4.66 -0.51
CA LEU A 13 5.33 -5.13 -1.82
C LEU A 13 4.36 -6.29 -1.60
N GLU A 14 3.10 -6.11 -2.02
CA GLU A 14 2.03 -7.06 -1.78
C GLU A 14 1.16 -7.24 -3.03
N LEU A 15 0.86 -8.50 -3.36
CA LEU A 15 -0.04 -8.87 -4.45
C LEU A 15 -1.44 -9.12 -3.89
N PHE A 16 -2.45 -8.57 -4.56
CA PHE A 16 -3.84 -8.75 -4.16
C PHE A 16 -4.77 -8.71 -5.36
N ARG A 17 -5.95 -9.33 -5.24
CA ARG A 17 -6.96 -9.35 -6.29
C ARG A 17 -8.31 -8.87 -5.75
N PRO A 18 -8.70 -7.61 -6.05
CA PRO A 18 -10.04 -7.14 -5.72
C PRO A 18 -11.12 -8.01 -6.35
N HIS A 19 -12.27 -8.08 -5.68
CA HIS A 19 -13.43 -8.77 -6.21
C HIS A 19 -13.86 -8.16 -7.55
N GLY A 20 -13.88 -8.98 -8.60
CA GLY A 20 -14.28 -8.57 -9.95
C GLY A 20 -13.13 -8.19 -10.88
N GLU A 21 -11.89 -8.12 -10.40
CA GLU A 21 -10.71 -7.98 -11.27
C GLU A 21 -10.27 -9.34 -11.83
N ALA A 22 -9.90 -9.35 -13.11
CA ALA A 22 -9.40 -10.56 -13.79
C ALA A 22 -7.93 -10.82 -13.49
N HIS A 23 -7.18 -9.78 -13.11
CA HIS A 23 -5.74 -9.81 -12.89
C HIS A 23 -5.39 -9.33 -11.49
N ASP A 24 -4.26 -9.81 -10.99
CA ASP A 24 -3.71 -9.34 -9.72
C ASP A 24 -3.19 -7.91 -9.86
N LEU A 25 -3.37 -7.16 -8.78
CA LEU A 25 -2.81 -5.83 -8.59
C LEU A 25 -1.59 -5.95 -7.67
N LEU A 26 -0.58 -5.13 -7.94
CA LEU A 26 0.63 -5.05 -7.16
C LEU A 26 0.64 -3.73 -6.37
N PHE A 27 0.52 -3.82 -5.05
CA PHE A 27 0.73 -2.69 -4.17
C PHE A 27 2.23 -2.54 -3.85
N ILE A 28 2.74 -1.33 -3.97
CA ILE A 28 4.11 -0.97 -3.62
C ILE A 28 4.06 0.25 -2.70
N ALA A 29 4.69 0.15 -1.53
CA ALA A 29 5.01 1.28 -0.67
C ALA A 29 6.52 1.51 -0.67
N THR A 30 6.92 2.78 -0.63
CA THR A 30 8.33 3.18 -0.62
C THR A 30 8.73 3.74 0.74
N GLU A 31 10.03 3.67 1.08
CA GLU A 31 10.56 4.26 2.32
C GLU A 31 10.27 5.77 2.45
N ARG A 32 10.01 6.45 1.33
CA ARG A 32 9.61 7.87 1.30
C ARG A 32 8.11 8.08 1.49
N TYR A 33 7.38 7.07 1.97
CA TYR A 33 5.94 7.10 2.23
C TYR A 33 5.08 7.40 1.00
N LYS A 34 5.61 7.17 -0.21
CA LYS A 34 4.82 7.14 -1.44
C LYS A 34 4.35 5.71 -1.69
N PHE A 35 3.13 5.55 -2.18
CA PHE A 35 2.63 4.26 -2.61
C PHE A 35 2.09 4.33 -4.04
N CYS A 36 2.08 3.18 -4.71
CA CYS A 36 1.35 2.98 -5.96
C CYS A 36 0.73 1.58 -6.01
N VAL A 37 -0.35 1.48 -6.78
CA VAL A 37 -0.96 0.22 -7.18
C VAL A 37 -0.76 0.07 -8.68
N LEU A 38 -0.12 -1.01 -9.07
CA LEU A 38 0.23 -1.33 -10.44
C LEU A 38 -0.62 -2.51 -10.95
N GLN A 39 -0.94 -2.51 -12.23
CA GLN A 39 -1.55 -3.65 -12.92
C GLN A 39 -0.77 -3.93 -14.20
N TRP A 40 -0.70 -5.21 -14.57
CA TRP A 40 -0.18 -5.61 -15.87
C TRP A 40 -1.28 -5.52 -16.94
N ASP A 41 -0.99 -4.82 -18.03
CA ASP A 41 -1.82 -4.81 -19.23
C ASP A 41 -1.23 -5.80 -20.26
N PRO A 42 -1.90 -6.95 -20.52
CA PRO A 42 -1.42 -7.94 -21.46
C PRO A 42 -1.52 -7.51 -22.93
N GLU A 43 -2.38 -6.53 -23.26
CA GLU A 43 -2.54 -6.06 -24.64
C GLU A 43 -1.45 -5.06 -25.00
N ALA A 44 -1.17 -4.11 -24.11
CA ALA A 44 -0.10 -3.14 -24.28
C ALA A 44 1.29 -3.72 -23.95
N ALA A 45 1.35 -4.84 -23.23
CA ALA A 45 2.55 -5.40 -22.63
C ALA A 45 3.29 -4.37 -21.74
N GLU A 46 2.52 -3.61 -20.97
CA GLU A 46 3.02 -2.53 -20.12
C GLU A 46 2.43 -2.59 -18.70
N VAL A 47 3.12 -1.97 -17.75
CA VAL A 47 2.63 -1.81 -16.39
C VAL A 47 1.91 -0.48 -16.25
N ILE A 48 0.62 -0.54 -15.93
CA ILE A 48 -0.21 0.65 -15.72
C ILE A 48 -0.31 0.98 -14.23
N THR A 49 -0.25 2.27 -13.90
CA THR A 49 -0.50 2.72 -12.52
C THR A 49 -1.99 2.97 -12.34
N ARG A 50 -2.64 2.15 -11.52
CA ARG A 50 -4.08 2.28 -11.20
C ARG A 50 -4.35 3.35 -10.15
N ALA A 51 -3.47 3.44 -9.16
CA ALA A 51 -3.56 4.45 -8.12
C ALA A 51 -2.16 4.80 -7.62
N MET A 52 -2.00 6.02 -7.14
CA MET A 52 -0.79 6.46 -6.44
C MET A 52 -1.16 7.48 -5.38
N GLY A 53 -0.31 7.62 -4.37
CA GLY A 53 -0.53 8.60 -3.33
C GLY A 53 0.64 8.74 -2.37
N ASP A 54 0.46 9.63 -1.41
CA ASP A 54 1.39 9.91 -0.33
C ASP A 54 0.70 9.59 0.99
N VAL A 55 1.36 8.76 1.80
CA VAL A 55 0.90 8.33 3.11
C VAL A 55 1.72 8.92 4.25
N SER A 56 2.63 9.87 3.96
CA SER A 56 3.37 10.59 4.98
C SER A 56 2.44 11.41 5.87
N ASP A 57 2.67 11.31 7.18
CA ASP A 57 2.11 12.20 8.17
C ASP A 57 3.14 13.26 8.56
N ARG A 58 2.66 14.48 8.82
CA ARG A 58 3.51 15.59 9.28
C ARG A 58 4.03 15.39 10.71
N ILE A 59 3.40 14.51 11.48
CA ILE A 59 3.66 14.29 12.90
C ILE A 59 3.72 12.78 13.13
N GLY A 60 4.86 12.27 13.60
CA GLY A 60 5.03 10.86 13.92
C GLY A 60 6.50 10.48 14.03
N ARG A 61 6.84 9.63 15.01
CA ARG A 61 8.16 8.99 15.08
C ARG A 61 8.13 7.79 14.11
N PRO A 62 9.02 7.73 13.11
CA PRO A 62 9.12 6.57 12.23
C PRO A 62 9.34 5.31 13.06
N THR A 63 8.70 4.20 12.68
CA THR A 63 8.85 2.97 13.44
C THR A 63 10.26 2.39 13.31
N ASP A 64 10.81 1.92 14.43
CA ASP A 64 12.17 1.35 14.48
C ASP A 64 12.26 -0.01 13.75
N ASN A 65 11.13 -0.73 13.62
CA ASN A 65 11.05 -2.06 12.99
C ASN A 65 10.86 -2.01 11.45
N GLY A 66 10.86 -0.83 10.86
CA GLY A 66 10.64 -0.63 9.42
C GLY A 66 9.16 -0.58 9.03
N GLN A 67 8.88 -0.11 7.82
CA GLN A 67 7.52 0.08 7.34
C GLN A 67 6.90 -1.27 6.97
N ILE A 68 5.74 -1.57 7.55
CA ILE A 68 4.98 -2.78 7.23
C ILE A 68 3.74 -2.36 6.45
N GLY A 69 3.50 -3.03 5.32
CA GLY A 69 2.26 -2.92 4.57
C GLY A 69 1.60 -4.28 4.45
N ILE A 70 0.33 -4.36 4.83
CA ILE A 70 -0.49 -5.57 4.74
C ILE A 70 -1.78 -5.26 4.01
N ILE A 71 -2.30 -6.25 3.29
CA ILE A 71 -3.58 -6.13 2.58
C ILE A 71 -4.56 -7.12 3.19
N ASP A 72 -5.78 -6.66 3.46
CA ASP A 72 -6.87 -7.54 3.90
C ASP A 72 -7.15 -8.61 2.83
N PRO A 73 -7.24 -9.91 3.20
CA PRO A 73 -7.49 -10.98 2.22
C PRO A 73 -8.78 -10.80 1.41
N ASP A 74 -9.80 -10.18 2.01
CA ASP A 74 -11.06 -9.86 1.33
C ASP A 74 -10.97 -8.58 0.47
N CYS A 75 -9.78 -7.97 0.38
CA CYS A 75 -9.48 -6.72 -0.32
C CYS A 75 -10.37 -5.54 0.13
N ARG A 76 -10.66 -5.44 1.44
CA ARG A 76 -11.47 -4.32 1.99
C ARG A 76 -10.63 -3.12 2.40
N LEU A 77 -9.37 -3.33 2.80
CA LEU A 77 -8.45 -2.26 3.16
C LEU A 77 -6.98 -2.66 3.01
N ILE A 78 -6.13 -1.65 2.94
CA ILE A 78 -4.68 -1.74 3.10
C ILE A 78 -4.33 -1.16 4.47
N GLY A 79 -3.59 -1.92 5.27
CA GLY A 79 -3.04 -1.50 6.55
C GLY A 79 -1.56 -1.16 6.42
N LEU A 80 -1.16 0.00 6.92
CA LEU A 80 0.23 0.47 6.91
C LEU A 80 0.65 0.84 8.32
N HIS A 81 1.71 0.21 8.80
CA HIS A 81 2.38 0.59 10.04
C HIS A 81 3.65 1.38 9.68
N LEU A 82 3.54 2.70 9.76
CA LEU A 82 4.57 3.65 9.33
C LEU A 82 5.23 4.38 10.51
N TYR A 83 4.47 4.59 11.58
CA TYR A 83 4.88 5.36 12.76
C TYR A 83 4.47 4.62 14.03
N ASP A 84 5.25 4.78 15.10
CA ASP A 84 4.94 4.15 16.38
C ASP A 84 3.59 4.63 16.93
N GLY A 85 2.74 3.69 17.31
CA GLY A 85 1.41 3.97 17.86
C GLY A 85 0.38 4.45 16.83
N LEU A 86 0.70 4.45 15.53
CA LEU A 86 -0.23 4.81 14.45
C LEU A 86 -0.33 3.71 13.40
N PHE A 87 -1.55 3.26 13.17
CA PHE A 87 -1.89 2.35 12.09
C PHE A 87 -2.70 3.10 11.04
N LYS A 88 -2.13 3.23 9.84
CA LYS A 88 -2.77 3.94 8.74
C LYS A 88 -3.55 2.96 7.89
N VAL A 89 -4.79 3.30 7.61
CA VAL A 89 -5.73 2.45 6.88
C VAL A 89 -6.15 3.16 5.59
N ILE A 90 -6.04 2.44 4.48
CA ILE A 90 -6.54 2.88 3.16
C ILE A 90 -7.66 1.91 2.77
N PRO A 91 -8.94 2.27 2.95
CA PRO A 91 -10.03 1.38 2.57
C PRO A 91 -10.21 1.37 1.05
N PHE A 92 -10.63 0.22 0.53
CA PHE A 92 -11.15 0.11 -0.82
C PHE A 92 -12.63 0.51 -0.87
N ASP A 93 -13.08 1.02 -2.00
CA ASP A 93 -14.49 1.19 -2.30
C ASP A 93 -15.11 -0.09 -2.90
N ASN A 94 -16.43 -0.07 -3.09
CA ASN A 94 -17.16 -1.22 -3.66
C ASN A 94 -16.77 -1.52 -5.12
N LYS A 95 -15.94 -0.68 -5.75
CA LYS A 95 -15.41 -0.82 -7.10
C LYS A 95 -13.91 -1.13 -7.11
N GLY A 96 -13.30 -1.40 -5.94
CA GLY A 96 -11.87 -1.67 -5.80
C GLY A 96 -10.96 -0.45 -5.89
N GLN A 97 -11.49 0.77 -5.86
CA GLN A 97 -10.73 2.01 -5.84
C GLN A 97 -10.31 2.39 -4.42
N LEU A 98 -9.11 2.96 -4.26
CA LEU A 98 -8.63 3.42 -2.97
C LEU A 98 -9.37 4.70 -2.54
N LYS A 99 -9.83 4.74 -1.30
CA LYS A 99 -10.43 5.93 -0.67
C LYS A 99 -9.39 6.71 0.14
N GLU A 100 -9.85 7.82 0.73
CA GLU A 100 -9.06 8.63 1.65
C GLU A 100 -8.54 7.79 2.82
N ALA A 101 -7.23 7.90 3.06
CA ALA A 101 -6.55 7.19 4.12
C ALA A 101 -6.76 7.88 5.47
N PHE A 102 -6.91 7.12 6.54
CA PHE A 102 -7.06 7.64 7.90
C PHE A 102 -6.18 6.87 8.89
N ASN A 103 -5.87 7.49 10.02
CA ASN A 103 -5.01 6.93 11.06
C ASN A 103 -5.83 6.43 12.24
N ILE A 104 -5.50 5.24 12.72
CA ILE A 104 -6.00 4.62 13.95
C ILE A 104 -4.87 4.65 14.98
N ARG A 105 -5.16 5.09 16.21
CA ARG A 105 -4.20 5.02 17.31
C ARG A 105 -4.12 3.59 17.85
N LEU A 106 -2.92 3.06 17.95
CA LEU A 106 -2.64 1.78 18.61
C LEU A 106 -2.16 2.07 20.04
N GLU A 107 -2.83 1.48 21.03
CA GLU A 107 -2.47 1.65 22.44
C GLU A 107 -1.32 0.71 22.88
N SER A 108 -1.01 -0.34 22.13
CA SER A 108 0.08 -1.27 22.41
C SER A 108 1.35 -0.90 21.62
N LEU A 109 2.42 -0.56 22.34
CA LEU A 109 3.70 -0.06 21.81
C LEU A 109 4.72 -1.15 21.42
N ASP A 110 4.41 -2.43 21.63
CA ASP A 110 5.32 -3.54 21.31
C ASP A 110 4.65 -4.50 20.30
N LEU A 111 4.80 -4.21 19.01
CA LEU A 111 4.70 -5.26 17.99
C LEU A 111 6.05 -5.99 18.00
N MET A 112 6.16 -6.92 18.96
CA MET A 112 7.32 -7.77 19.21
C MET A 112 7.63 -8.70 18.04
#